data_AF-A0A2P6M8Z7-F1
#
_entry.id   AF-A0A2P6M8Z7-F1
#
_cell.length_a   1.000
_cell.length_b   1.000
_cell.length_c   1.000
_cell.angle_alpha   90.00
_cell.angle_beta   90.00
_cell.angle_gamma   90.00
#
_symmetry.space_group_name_H-M   'P 1'
#
loop_
_entity.id
_entity.type
_entity.pdbx_description
1 polymer ?
#
loop_
_entity_poly.entity_id
_entity_poly.type
_entity_poly.pdbx_seq_one_letter_code
_entity_poly.pdbx_strand_id
1 'polypeptide(L)'
;MTPCKALVLATLLSAGAAAAEASSAPAPVDPDHGREATLRYFLAAAEAEGDLVSDATLLKALELHQEAGGALDPALRARVEVVRAELAARVDAARDKDPVLLATRLRCLPAERAQAGCEQDLARLAELAGDNGYHHLLVMMHAWARADADAFLRHARLAAEAPDFRHDIEVVFGSVHERLQQAPDDLMPRTQETEAIPAAGLWAMGVAAAVALPPIQYYSQPCRESEGELREHCLAIADQLLEHGWTGIDIRIAHDIYQALGDPEREARAQARIDQLAWQQQFLGEMEARMDRHQWQAYFDAYAEGGETAAFAEAAEGLGYPLEPPPGWSPPGRR
;
A
#
# COMPACT_ATOMS: atom_id res chain seq x y z
N MET A 1 4.71 1.68 -32.12
CA MET A 1 3.53 2.18 -31.38
C MET A 1 3.14 1.08 -30.43
N THR A 2 3.63 1.16 -29.20
CA THR A 2 3.61 0.07 -28.22
C THR A 2 2.87 0.60 -26.99
N PRO A 3 1.83 -0.10 -26.49
CA PRO A 3 1.03 0.35 -25.35
C PRO A 3 1.63 -0.13 -24.02
N CYS A 4 1.11 0.44 -22.92
CA CYS A 4 1.28 0.04 -21.51
C CYS A 4 2.63 0.32 -20.83
N LYS A 5 2.53 0.77 -19.56
CA LYS A 5 3.53 0.95 -18.47
C LYS A 5 3.22 2.29 -17.76
N ALA A 6 2.27 2.46 -16.83
CA ALA A 6 1.82 1.60 -15.73
C ALA A 6 2.99 0.97 -14.94
N LEU A 7 4.09 1.71 -14.71
CA LEU A 7 5.38 1.14 -14.27
C LEU A 7 5.89 1.68 -12.92
N VAL A 8 5.02 2.00 -11.97
CA VAL A 8 5.49 2.18 -10.57
C VAL A 8 4.71 1.26 -9.63
N LEU A 9 3.38 1.25 -9.70
CA LEU A 9 2.61 0.25 -8.96
C LEU A 9 2.69 -1.17 -9.57
N ALA A 10 2.67 -1.29 -10.90
CA ALA A 10 2.82 -2.62 -11.51
C ALA A 10 4.26 -3.14 -11.36
N THR A 11 5.27 -2.26 -11.24
CA THR A 11 6.67 -2.69 -11.06
C THR A 11 6.89 -3.23 -9.66
N LEU A 12 6.25 -2.67 -8.64
CA LEU A 12 6.27 -3.24 -7.28
C LEU A 12 5.47 -4.56 -7.21
N LEU A 13 4.36 -4.69 -7.95
CA LEU A 13 3.54 -5.92 -8.00
C LEU A 13 4.09 -7.02 -8.94
N SER A 14 4.93 -6.69 -9.92
CA SER A 14 5.55 -7.67 -10.85
C SER A 14 7.05 -7.90 -10.61
N ALA A 15 7.72 -7.08 -9.81
CA ALA A 15 9.05 -7.40 -9.28
C ALA A 15 9.03 -8.59 -8.30
N GLY A 16 7.85 -8.94 -7.76
CA GLY A 16 7.65 -10.18 -7.00
C GLY A 16 7.63 -11.46 -7.84
N ALA A 17 7.58 -11.39 -9.18
CA ALA A 17 7.45 -12.58 -10.04
C ALA A 17 8.30 -12.59 -11.32
N ALA A 18 8.98 -11.50 -11.69
CA ALA A 18 9.74 -11.43 -12.94
C ALA A 18 11.07 -10.67 -12.82
N ALA A 19 11.88 -10.96 -11.80
CA ALA A 19 13.31 -10.64 -11.82
C ALA A 19 14.09 -11.73 -12.58
N ALA A 20 13.74 -11.94 -13.85
CA ALA A 20 14.52 -12.71 -14.80
C ALA A 20 14.15 -12.22 -16.21
N GLU A 21 14.79 -11.14 -16.66
CA GLU A 21 15.52 -11.09 -17.93
C GLU A 21 15.88 -9.64 -18.32
N ALA A 22 17.20 -9.40 -18.25
CA ALA A 22 18.00 -8.60 -19.18
C ALA A 22 17.62 -7.13 -19.45
N SER A 23 18.34 -6.22 -18.78
CA SER A 23 18.89 -5.03 -19.43
C SER A 23 20.19 -4.60 -18.73
N SER A 24 21.31 -4.71 -19.46
CA SER A 24 22.66 -4.15 -19.17
C SER A 24 23.07 -4.06 -17.70
N ALA A 25 23.44 -5.20 -17.10
CA ALA A 25 23.85 -5.28 -15.71
C ALA A 25 25.25 -4.67 -15.47
N PRO A 26 25.42 -3.75 -14.51
CA PRO A 26 26.71 -3.61 -13.81
C PRO A 26 27.06 -4.95 -13.13
N ALA A 27 28.36 -5.16 -12.84
CA ALA A 27 28.90 -6.42 -12.33
C ALA A 27 28.00 -7.08 -11.26
N PRO A 28 27.81 -8.41 -11.30
CA PRO A 28 26.90 -9.09 -10.39
C PRO A 28 27.40 -8.86 -8.97
N VAL A 29 26.64 -8.08 -8.19
CA VAL A 29 26.66 -8.21 -6.74
C VAL A 29 26.31 -9.66 -6.49
N ASP A 30 27.20 -10.38 -5.79
CA ASP A 30 26.90 -11.75 -5.37
C ASP A 30 25.49 -11.75 -4.75
N PRO A 31 24.52 -12.47 -5.33
CA PRO A 31 23.14 -12.47 -4.85
C PRO A 31 23.05 -12.80 -3.36
N ASP A 32 23.99 -13.61 -2.84
CA ASP A 32 24.05 -13.97 -1.44
C ASP A 32 24.52 -12.80 -0.55
N HIS A 33 25.43 -11.95 -1.03
CA HIS A 33 25.91 -10.76 -0.31
C HIS A 33 24.84 -9.67 -0.22
N GLY A 34 24.09 -9.43 -1.31
CA GLY A 34 22.97 -8.47 -1.28
C GLY A 34 21.89 -8.89 -0.29
N ARG A 35 21.62 -10.20 -0.20
CA ARG A 35 20.61 -10.76 0.71
C ARG A 35 21.00 -10.69 2.17
N GLU A 36 22.25 -10.99 2.51
CA GLU A 36 22.73 -10.84 3.90
C GLU A 36 22.70 -9.38 4.34
N ALA A 37 23.09 -8.45 3.47
CA ALA A 37 23.04 -7.02 3.76
C ALA A 37 21.59 -6.53 4.02
N THR A 38 20.64 -6.92 3.17
CA THR A 38 19.21 -6.64 3.41
C THR A 38 18.70 -7.27 4.70
N LEU A 39 19.09 -8.52 5.02
CA LEU A 39 18.73 -9.16 6.28
C LEU A 39 19.28 -8.40 7.49
N ARG A 40 20.53 -7.93 7.42
CA ARG A 40 21.16 -7.13 8.49
C ARG A 40 20.45 -5.79 8.69
N TYR A 41 20.02 -5.13 7.61
CA TYR A 41 19.22 -3.92 7.69
C TYR A 41 17.88 -4.15 8.40
N PHE A 42 17.13 -5.18 7.98
CA PHE A 42 15.85 -5.51 8.64
C PHE A 42 16.03 -5.97 10.08
N LEU A 43 17.12 -6.67 10.39
CA LEU A 43 17.44 -7.03 11.77
C LEU A 43 17.72 -5.79 12.61
N ALA A 44 18.54 -4.85 12.12
CA ALA A 44 18.83 -3.60 12.83
C ALA A 44 17.56 -2.78 13.08
N ALA A 45 16.67 -2.70 12.08
CA ALA A 45 15.35 -2.07 12.27
C ALA A 45 14.53 -2.85 13.30
N ALA A 46 14.47 -4.18 13.23
CA ALA A 46 13.72 -5.03 14.16
C ALA A 46 14.22 -4.97 15.62
N GLU A 47 15.46 -4.54 15.84
CA GLU A 47 16.01 -4.31 17.17
C GLU A 47 15.69 -2.92 17.77
N ALA A 48 15.23 -1.98 16.95
CA ALA A 48 14.92 -0.60 17.35
C ALA A 48 13.61 -0.49 18.18
N GLU A 49 13.09 0.72 18.43
CA GLU A 49 11.76 0.92 19.05
C GLU A 49 10.69 1.19 17.98
N GLY A 50 9.43 0.81 18.25
CA GLY A 50 8.31 0.93 17.31
C GLY A 50 7.10 0.11 17.72
N ASP A 51 6.10 0.09 16.84
CA ASP A 51 4.76 -0.40 17.12
C ASP A 51 4.51 -1.84 16.61
N LEU A 52 3.24 -2.28 16.74
CA LEU A 52 2.83 -3.62 16.36
C LEU A 52 2.71 -3.84 14.83
N VAL A 53 2.43 -2.80 14.06
CA VAL A 53 2.28 -2.86 12.60
C VAL A 53 3.66 -3.04 11.95
N SER A 54 4.64 -2.27 12.39
CA SER A 54 6.04 -2.43 12.01
C SER A 54 6.63 -3.75 12.51
N ASP A 55 6.29 -4.19 13.73
CA ASP A 55 6.69 -5.51 14.24
C ASP A 55 6.18 -6.66 13.34
N ALA A 56 4.90 -6.64 12.95
CA ALA A 56 4.32 -7.67 12.10
C ALA A 56 4.93 -7.69 10.69
N THR A 57 5.22 -6.51 10.16
CA THR A 57 5.91 -6.34 8.88
C THR A 57 7.33 -6.92 8.94
N LEU A 58 8.11 -6.52 9.94
CA LEU A 58 9.51 -6.94 10.09
C LEU A 58 9.61 -8.44 10.40
N LEU A 59 8.68 -8.99 11.17
CA LEU A 59 8.56 -10.43 11.37
C LEU A 59 8.45 -11.15 10.01
N LYS A 60 7.58 -10.66 9.11
CA LYS A 60 7.41 -11.26 7.79
C LYS A 60 8.62 -11.07 6.88
N ALA A 61 9.26 -9.89 6.92
CA ALA A 61 10.48 -9.63 6.16
C ALA A 61 11.60 -10.60 6.57
N LEU A 62 11.85 -10.76 7.88
CA LEU A 62 12.87 -11.66 8.41
C LEU A 62 12.60 -13.13 8.02
N GLU A 63 11.34 -13.57 8.04
CA GLU A 63 10.92 -14.90 7.58
C GLU A 63 11.30 -15.16 6.12
N LEU A 64 10.92 -14.25 5.22
CA LEU A 64 11.16 -14.41 3.79
C LEU A 64 12.66 -14.48 3.47
N HIS A 65 13.46 -13.67 4.16
CA HIS A 65 14.91 -13.66 3.96
C HIS A 65 15.61 -14.92 4.49
N GLN A 66 15.05 -15.59 5.51
CA GLN A 66 15.54 -16.89 5.98
C GLN A 66 15.12 -18.06 5.07
N GLU A 67 13.87 -18.07 4.60
CA GLU A 67 13.32 -19.14 3.74
C GLU A 67 13.99 -19.22 2.37
N ALA A 68 14.44 -18.09 1.83
CA ALA A 68 15.05 -18.03 0.51
C ALA A 68 16.44 -18.73 0.40
N GLY A 69 16.96 -19.33 1.48
CA GLY A 69 18.15 -20.19 1.49
C GLY A 69 19.51 -19.46 1.39
N GLY A 70 20.62 -20.12 1.73
CA GLY A 70 21.97 -19.54 1.69
C GLY A 70 22.80 -19.83 2.95
N ALA A 71 24.12 -19.74 2.84
CA ALA A 71 25.04 -19.91 3.97
C ALA A 71 25.09 -18.63 4.82
N LEU A 72 24.09 -18.41 5.67
CA LEU A 72 24.13 -17.34 6.67
C LEU A 72 25.12 -17.66 7.79
N ASP A 73 25.84 -16.65 8.26
CA ASP A 73 26.62 -16.72 9.49
C ASP A 73 25.76 -17.27 10.65
N PRO A 74 26.24 -18.29 11.41
CA PRO A 74 25.46 -18.89 12.49
C PRO A 74 25.06 -17.91 13.60
N ALA A 75 25.89 -16.90 13.90
CA ALA A 75 25.56 -15.92 14.93
C ALA A 75 24.47 -14.96 14.45
N LEU A 76 24.55 -14.50 13.19
CA LEU A 76 23.47 -13.74 12.55
C LEU A 76 22.16 -14.52 12.56
N ARG A 77 22.17 -15.80 12.15
CA ARG A 77 20.98 -16.65 12.17
C ARG A 77 20.39 -16.78 13.58
N ALA A 78 21.23 -17.04 14.59
CA ALA A 78 20.76 -17.15 15.97
C ALA A 78 20.14 -15.84 16.47
N ARG A 79 20.71 -14.68 16.10
CA ARG A 79 20.15 -13.39 16.47
C ARG A 79 18.80 -13.11 15.81
N VAL A 80 18.67 -13.43 14.52
CA VAL A 80 17.39 -13.31 13.79
C VAL A 80 16.30 -14.15 14.45
N GLU A 81 16.58 -15.39 14.86
CA GLU A 81 15.59 -16.25 15.54
C GLU A 81 15.11 -15.65 16.87
N VAL A 82 16.03 -15.07 17.66
CA VAL A 82 15.67 -14.40 18.92
C VAL A 82 14.76 -13.21 18.65
N VAL A 83 15.15 -12.32 17.74
CA VAL A 83 14.36 -11.11 17.42
C VAL A 83 13.01 -11.49 16.82
N ARG A 84 12.95 -12.48 15.92
CA ARG A 84 11.69 -13.00 15.38
C ARG A 84 10.76 -13.52 16.47
N ALA A 85 11.28 -14.27 17.44
CA ALA A 85 10.47 -14.78 18.55
C ALA A 85 9.91 -13.64 19.42
N GLU A 86 10.71 -12.59 19.67
CA GLU A 86 10.27 -11.41 20.41
C GLU A 86 9.17 -10.64 19.65
N LEU A 87 9.37 -10.38 18.36
CA LEU A 87 8.36 -9.74 17.50
C LEU A 87 7.07 -10.56 17.45
N ALA A 88 7.17 -11.87 17.22
CA ALA A 88 6.01 -12.77 17.17
C ALA A 88 5.23 -12.75 18.47
N ALA A 89 5.90 -12.78 19.63
CA ALA A 89 5.23 -12.71 20.92
C ALA A 89 4.46 -11.40 21.12
N ARG A 90 5.02 -10.25 20.70
CA ARG A 90 4.34 -8.94 20.78
C ARG A 90 3.13 -8.88 19.85
N VAL A 91 3.30 -9.30 18.60
CA VAL A 91 2.24 -9.34 17.59
C VAL A 91 1.11 -10.26 18.03
N ASP A 92 1.40 -11.48 18.48
CA ASP A 92 0.39 -12.45 18.91
C ASP A 92 -0.40 -11.96 20.13
N ALA A 93 0.25 -11.25 21.07
CA ALA A 93 -0.39 -10.68 22.25
C ALA A 93 -1.37 -9.52 21.94
N ALA A 94 -1.27 -8.94 20.74
CA ALA A 94 -2.04 -7.78 20.31
C ALA A 94 -2.90 -8.01 19.06
N ARG A 95 -2.82 -9.19 18.44
CA ARG A 95 -3.54 -9.55 17.20
C ARG A 95 -5.03 -9.22 17.21
N ASP A 96 -5.67 -9.31 18.38
CA ASP A 96 -7.11 -9.11 18.54
C ASP A 96 -7.49 -7.69 19.01
N LYS A 97 -6.54 -6.73 18.99
CA LYS A 97 -6.73 -5.39 19.57
C LYS A 97 -6.56 -4.25 18.57
N ASP A 98 -5.78 -4.46 17.52
CA ASP A 98 -5.43 -3.43 16.55
C ASP A 98 -6.01 -3.81 15.17
N PRO A 99 -6.96 -3.03 14.61
CA PRO A 99 -7.61 -3.37 13.35
C PRO A 99 -6.65 -3.32 12.16
N VAL A 100 -5.64 -2.45 12.15
CA VAL A 100 -4.66 -2.33 11.06
C VAL A 100 -3.72 -3.54 11.08
N LEU A 101 -3.24 -3.91 12.27
CA LEU A 101 -2.47 -5.14 12.46
C LEU A 101 -3.26 -6.36 12.00
N LEU A 102 -4.55 -6.44 12.35
CA LEU A 102 -5.39 -7.56 11.97
C LEU A 102 -5.60 -7.58 10.45
N ALA A 103 -5.95 -6.43 9.85
CA ALA A 103 -6.15 -6.26 8.41
C ALA A 103 -4.93 -6.69 7.58
N THR A 104 -3.74 -6.22 7.94
CA THR A 104 -2.48 -6.57 7.22
C THR A 104 -2.12 -8.06 7.31
N ARG A 105 -2.69 -8.78 8.29
CA ARG A 105 -2.48 -10.21 8.50
C ARG A 105 -3.62 -11.09 7.99
N LEU A 106 -4.71 -10.50 7.47
CA LEU A 106 -5.84 -11.26 6.94
C LEU A 106 -5.43 -12.05 5.70
N ARG A 107 -5.30 -13.37 5.86
CA ARG A 107 -5.11 -14.31 4.75
C ARG A 107 -6.37 -15.11 4.55
N CYS A 108 -7.40 -14.46 4.04
CA CYS A 108 -8.71 -15.05 3.81
C CYS A 108 -8.95 -15.46 2.35
N LEU A 109 -8.14 -14.95 1.42
CA LEU A 109 -8.32 -15.15 -0.01
C LEU A 109 -7.01 -15.51 -0.73
N PRO A 110 -7.07 -16.32 -1.81
CA PRO A 110 -8.24 -17.08 -2.25
C PRO A 110 -8.57 -18.21 -1.26
N ALA A 111 -9.80 -18.73 -1.28
CA ALA A 111 -10.31 -19.65 -0.25
C ALA A 111 -9.44 -20.90 -0.04
N GLU A 112 -8.78 -21.39 -1.10
CA GLU A 112 -7.90 -22.56 -1.05
C GLU A 112 -6.61 -22.32 -0.26
N ARG A 113 -6.27 -21.05 -0.01
CA ARG A 113 -5.10 -20.60 0.77
C ARG A 113 -5.49 -19.84 2.02
N ALA A 114 -6.77 -19.88 2.39
CA ALA A 114 -7.25 -19.20 3.59
C ALA A 114 -6.62 -19.81 4.84
N GLN A 115 -6.18 -18.95 5.77
CA GLN A 115 -5.64 -19.38 7.05
C GLN A 115 -6.75 -19.94 7.95
N ALA A 116 -6.37 -20.90 8.80
CA ALA A 116 -7.24 -21.35 9.89
C ALA A 116 -7.57 -20.17 10.81
N GLY A 117 -8.85 -19.96 11.10
CA GLY A 117 -9.29 -18.83 11.94
C GLY A 117 -9.66 -17.55 11.17
N CYS A 118 -9.51 -17.51 9.84
CA CYS A 118 -9.88 -16.33 9.03
C CYS A 118 -11.28 -15.77 9.32
N GLU A 119 -12.29 -16.63 9.55
CA GLU A 119 -13.64 -16.15 9.88
C GLU A 119 -13.71 -15.43 11.23
N GLN A 120 -12.92 -15.89 12.20
CA GLN A 120 -12.81 -15.26 13.52
C GLN A 120 -12.08 -13.92 13.39
N ASP A 121 -11.01 -13.88 12.59
CA ASP A 121 -10.26 -12.66 12.31
C ASP A 121 -11.13 -11.63 11.57
N LEU A 122 -11.95 -12.05 10.60
CA LEU A 122 -12.89 -11.16 9.90
C LEU A 122 -13.99 -10.63 10.83
N ALA A 123 -14.56 -11.50 11.67
CA ALA A 123 -15.54 -11.07 12.67
C ALA A 123 -14.91 -10.09 13.66
N ARG A 124 -13.66 -10.34 14.07
CA ARG A 124 -12.94 -9.46 14.97
C ARG A 124 -12.59 -8.12 14.31
N LEU A 125 -12.19 -8.12 13.04
CA LEU A 125 -11.98 -6.88 12.29
C LEU A 125 -13.28 -6.08 12.17
N ALA A 126 -14.41 -6.75 11.91
CA ALA A 126 -15.72 -6.10 11.87
C ALA A 126 -16.10 -5.44 13.21
N GLU A 127 -15.75 -6.05 14.34
CA GLU A 127 -15.94 -5.46 15.68
C GLU A 127 -15.01 -4.28 15.93
N LEU A 128 -13.74 -4.37 15.49
CA LEU A 128 -12.72 -3.34 15.70
C LEU A 128 -12.83 -2.17 14.72
N ALA A 129 -13.48 -2.36 13.57
CA ALA A 129 -13.67 -1.34 12.54
C ALA A 129 -14.29 -0.06 13.10
N GLY A 130 -15.21 -0.20 14.07
CA GLY A 130 -15.81 0.93 14.77
C GLY A 130 -16.41 1.95 13.80
N ASP A 131 -15.87 3.17 13.84
CA ASP A 131 -16.31 4.29 13.02
C ASP A 131 -15.48 4.47 11.72
N ASN A 132 -14.55 3.57 11.42
CA ASN A 132 -13.72 3.65 10.20
C ASN A 132 -14.34 2.84 9.05
N GLY A 133 -14.85 3.54 8.05
CA GLY A 133 -15.49 2.95 6.87
C GLY A 133 -14.53 2.09 6.03
N TYR A 134 -13.22 2.37 6.07
CA TYR A 134 -12.22 1.59 5.35
C TYR A 134 -12.16 0.13 5.83
N HIS A 135 -12.19 -0.11 7.14
CA HIS A 135 -12.19 -1.47 7.68
C HIS A 135 -13.49 -2.21 7.35
N HIS A 136 -14.63 -1.51 7.31
CA HIS A 136 -15.86 -2.08 6.80
C HIS A 136 -15.79 -2.43 5.32
N LEU A 137 -15.12 -1.61 4.49
CA LEU A 137 -14.85 -1.93 3.10
C LEU A 137 -14.03 -3.23 2.96
N LEU A 138 -12.99 -3.44 3.80
CA LEU A 138 -12.22 -4.68 3.81
C LEU A 138 -13.10 -5.91 4.10
N VAL A 139 -13.92 -5.84 5.14
CA VAL A 139 -14.83 -6.93 5.51
C VAL A 139 -15.85 -7.18 4.39
N MET A 140 -16.37 -6.12 3.78
CA MET A 140 -17.29 -6.19 2.64
C MET A 140 -16.68 -6.94 1.45
N MET A 141 -15.43 -6.66 1.11
CA MET A 141 -14.72 -7.35 0.01
C MET A 141 -14.56 -8.85 0.28
N HIS A 142 -14.30 -9.23 1.53
CA HIS A 142 -14.25 -10.63 1.94
C HIS A 142 -15.63 -11.30 1.92
N ALA A 143 -16.69 -10.58 2.29
CA ALA A 143 -18.06 -11.08 2.17
C ALA A 143 -18.42 -11.41 0.71
N TRP A 144 -18.07 -10.52 -0.23
CA TRP A 144 -18.27 -10.76 -1.66
C TRP A 144 -17.53 -12.01 -2.15
N ALA A 145 -16.24 -12.11 -1.83
CA ALA A 145 -15.44 -13.25 -2.26
C ALA A 145 -15.90 -14.59 -1.67
N ARG A 146 -16.71 -14.56 -0.60
CA ARG A 146 -17.34 -15.72 0.05
C ARG A 146 -18.81 -15.93 -0.35
N ALA A 147 -19.32 -15.13 -1.29
CA ALA A 147 -20.72 -15.12 -1.70
C ALA A 147 -21.73 -14.87 -0.55
N ASP A 148 -21.33 -14.09 0.46
CA ASP A 148 -22.18 -13.66 1.58
C ASP A 148 -22.80 -12.29 1.27
N ALA A 149 -23.91 -12.30 0.53
CA ALA A 149 -24.61 -11.08 0.11
C ALA A 149 -25.14 -10.26 1.29
N ASP A 150 -25.59 -10.92 2.36
CA ASP A 150 -26.11 -10.23 3.54
C ASP A 150 -24.98 -9.50 4.28
N ALA A 151 -23.81 -10.13 4.45
CA ALA A 151 -22.65 -9.47 5.03
C ALA A 151 -22.14 -8.34 4.14
N PHE A 152 -22.15 -8.53 2.83
CA PHE A 152 -21.77 -7.49 1.88
C PHE A 152 -22.66 -6.24 2.07
N LEU A 153 -23.97 -6.39 2.03
CA LEU A 153 -24.90 -5.27 2.19
C LEU A 153 -24.78 -4.60 3.57
N ARG A 154 -24.65 -5.38 4.65
CA ARG A 154 -24.48 -4.83 5.99
C ARG A 154 -23.22 -3.96 6.09
N HIS A 155 -22.09 -4.44 5.58
CA HIS A 155 -20.84 -3.70 5.64
C HIS A 155 -20.78 -2.55 4.64
N ALA A 156 -21.50 -2.64 3.51
CA ALA A 156 -21.70 -1.51 2.60
C ALA A 156 -22.38 -0.35 3.33
N ARG A 157 -23.48 -0.63 4.05
CA ARG A 157 -24.17 0.38 4.85
C ARG A 157 -23.26 0.98 5.92
N LEU A 158 -22.57 0.14 6.69
CA LEU A 158 -21.68 0.61 7.76
C LEU A 158 -20.53 1.47 7.20
N ALA A 159 -19.94 1.10 6.05
CA ALA A 159 -18.91 1.89 5.39
C ALA A 159 -19.46 3.22 4.85
N ALA A 160 -20.67 3.23 4.29
CA ALA A 160 -21.33 4.43 3.77
C ALA A 160 -21.70 5.44 4.86
N GLU A 161 -22.09 4.96 6.04
CA GLU A 161 -22.52 5.75 7.19
C GLU A 161 -21.35 6.14 8.13
N ALA A 162 -20.16 5.59 7.91
CA ALA A 162 -19.00 5.82 8.74
C ALA A 162 -18.59 7.30 8.73
N PRO A 163 -18.30 7.91 9.90
CA PRO A 163 -17.87 9.30 9.98
C PRO A 163 -16.40 9.51 9.58
N ASP A 164 -15.61 8.43 9.50
CA ASP A 164 -14.20 8.48 9.09
C ASP A 164 -13.92 7.40 8.04
N PHE A 165 -12.95 7.68 7.17
CA PHE A 165 -12.49 6.76 6.12
C PHE A 165 -10.97 6.88 5.98
N ARG A 166 -10.26 6.25 6.92
CA ARG A 166 -8.79 6.25 6.96
C ARG A 166 -8.25 4.98 6.36
N HIS A 167 -7.44 5.13 5.32
CA HIS A 167 -6.89 3.99 4.60
C HIS A 167 -5.67 3.45 5.34
N ASP A 168 -5.56 2.14 5.50
CA ASP A 168 -4.44 1.53 6.24
C ASP A 168 -3.05 1.78 5.61
N ILE A 169 -2.99 2.36 4.41
CA ILE A 169 -1.72 2.54 3.68
C ILE A 169 -0.85 3.59 4.36
N GLU A 170 -1.46 4.63 4.91
CA GLU A 170 -0.77 5.70 5.63
C GLU A 170 -0.20 5.17 6.95
N VAL A 171 -0.99 4.38 7.68
CA VAL A 171 -0.63 3.84 8.98
C VAL A 171 0.48 2.82 8.82
N VAL A 172 0.34 1.91 7.85
CA VAL A 172 1.36 0.91 7.56
C VAL A 172 2.63 1.58 7.05
N PHE A 173 2.52 2.53 6.11
CA PHE A 173 3.68 3.25 5.61
C PHE A 173 4.41 3.99 6.73
N GLY A 174 3.71 4.85 7.47
CA GLY A 174 4.30 5.69 8.52
C GLY A 174 4.96 4.85 9.60
N SER A 175 4.26 3.83 10.09
CA SER A 175 4.77 2.86 11.06
C SER A 175 6.06 2.18 10.60
N VAL A 176 6.06 1.64 9.39
CA VAL A 176 7.22 0.91 8.85
C VAL A 176 8.36 1.88 8.51
N HIS A 177 8.06 3.05 7.96
CA HIS A 177 9.03 4.08 7.63
C HIS A 177 9.76 4.57 8.89
N GLU A 178 9.02 4.90 9.95
CA GLU A 178 9.57 5.34 11.24
C GLU A 178 10.47 4.28 11.87
N ARG A 179 10.10 3.01 11.70
CA ARG A 179 10.90 1.90 12.22
C ARG A 179 12.17 1.67 11.39
N LEU A 180 12.06 1.72 10.07
CA LEU A 180 13.18 1.45 9.16
C LEU A 180 14.23 2.57 9.16
N GLN A 181 13.83 3.84 9.33
CA GLN A 181 14.78 4.96 9.36
C GLN A 181 15.75 4.93 10.55
N GLN A 182 15.45 4.13 11.58
CA GLN A 182 16.35 3.91 12.72
C GLN A 182 17.51 2.96 12.38
N ALA A 183 17.40 2.18 11.30
CA ALA A 183 18.48 1.34 10.82
C ALA A 183 19.49 2.15 9.97
N PRO A 184 20.80 1.90 10.12
CA PRO A 184 21.79 2.56 9.27
C PRO A 184 21.58 2.26 7.78
N ASP A 185 21.40 3.32 6.99
CA ASP A 185 21.08 3.27 5.56
C ASP A 185 22.24 2.73 4.69
N ASP A 186 23.44 2.61 5.26
CA ASP A 186 24.62 1.98 4.64
C ASP A 186 24.60 0.45 4.74
N LEU A 187 23.71 -0.14 5.55
CA LEU A 187 23.48 -1.59 5.57
C LEU A 187 22.71 -2.08 4.34
N MET A 188 21.96 -1.20 3.66
CA MET A 188 21.20 -1.57 2.48
C MET A 188 22.10 -1.54 1.23
N PRO A 189 22.15 -2.60 0.42
CA PRO A 189 22.81 -2.55 -0.88
C PRO A 189 22.10 -1.54 -1.78
N ARG A 190 22.83 -0.52 -2.25
CA ARG A 190 22.31 0.54 -3.12
C ARG A 190 22.99 0.56 -4.48
N THR A 191 22.21 0.91 -5.50
CA THR A 191 22.71 1.25 -6.85
C THR A 191 22.88 2.77 -6.97
N GLN A 192 23.63 3.24 -7.96
CA GLN A 192 23.74 4.68 -8.26
C GLN A 192 22.36 5.33 -8.50
N GLU A 193 21.41 4.57 -9.07
CA GLU A 193 20.04 5.04 -9.34
C GLU A 193 19.21 5.24 -8.06
N THR A 194 19.61 4.61 -6.95
CA THR A 194 18.88 4.65 -5.67
C THR A 194 19.63 5.37 -4.56
N GLU A 195 20.84 5.89 -4.84
CA GLU A 195 21.73 6.46 -3.81
C GLU A 195 21.08 7.67 -3.10
N ALA A 196 20.36 8.50 -3.87
CA ALA A 196 19.65 9.67 -3.38
C ALA A 196 18.37 9.32 -2.58
N ILE A 197 17.82 8.12 -2.75
CA ILE A 197 16.54 7.73 -2.15
C ILE A 197 16.81 7.00 -0.82
N PRO A 198 16.32 7.50 0.32
CA PRO A 198 16.38 6.79 1.60
C PRO A 198 15.78 5.36 1.50
N ALA A 199 16.52 4.35 1.95
CA ALA A 199 16.08 2.95 1.85
C ALA A 199 14.78 2.71 2.65
N ALA A 200 14.65 3.36 3.80
CA ALA A 200 13.48 3.26 4.66
C ALA A 200 12.18 3.58 3.90
N GLY A 201 12.15 4.69 3.16
CA GLY A 201 10.97 5.10 2.40
C GLY A 201 10.65 4.16 1.24
N LEU A 202 11.66 3.72 0.47
CA LEU A 202 11.46 2.73 -0.60
C LEU A 202 10.83 1.43 -0.09
N TRP A 203 11.37 0.89 1.00
CA TRP A 203 10.87 -0.34 1.58
C TRP A 203 9.50 -0.17 2.24
N ALA A 204 9.27 0.93 2.96
CA ALA A 204 7.98 1.22 3.56
C ALA A 204 6.87 1.36 2.51
N MET A 205 7.13 2.05 1.39
CA MET A 205 6.18 2.14 0.27
C MET A 205 5.89 0.74 -0.32
N GLY A 206 6.94 -0.06 -0.55
CA GLY A 206 6.78 -1.41 -1.09
C GLY A 206 5.95 -2.31 -0.18
N VAL A 207 6.17 -2.24 1.13
CA VAL A 207 5.37 -2.98 2.13
C VAL A 207 3.93 -2.47 2.13
N ALA A 208 3.71 -1.16 2.28
CA ALA A 208 2.38 -0.58 2.38
C ALA A 208 1.54 -0.94 1.14
N ALA A 209 2.13 -0.86 -0.06
CA ALA A 209 1.47 -1.29 -1.29
C ALA A 209 1.13 -2.80 -1.30
N ALA A 210 1.98 -3.65 -0.70
CA ALA A 210 1.78 -5.09 -0.69
C ALA A 210 0.72 -5.58 0.32
N VAL A 211 0.58 -4.90 1.46
CA VAL A 211 -0.26 -5.38 2.58
C VAL A 211 -1.48 -4.52 2.86
N ALA A 212 -1.45 -3.24 2.48
CA ALA A 212 -2.52 -2.30 2.79
C ALA A 212 -3.40 -1.96 1.57
N LEU A 213 -3.01 -2.32 0.34
CA LEU A 213 -3.90 -2.18 -0.81
C LEU A 213 -4.83 -3.39 -0.88
N PRO A 214 -6.15 -3.22 -0.66
CA PRO A 214 -7.04 -4.35 -0.67
C PRO A 214 -7.29 -4.82 -2.10
N PRO A 215 -7.74 -6.07 -2.30
CA PRO A 215 -8.04 -6.62 -3.63
C PRO A 215 -9.33 -6.03 -4.23
N ILE A 216 -9.24 -4.76 -4.59
CA ILE A 216 -10.33 -3.82 -4.92
C ILE A 216 -11.30 -4.33 -5.99
N GLN A 217 -10.90 -5.27 -6.84
CA GLN A 217 -11.79 -5.94 -7.76
C GLN A 217 -13.02 -6.55 -7.07
N TYR A 218 -12.90 -6.98 -5.81
CA TYR A 218 -14.00 -7.55 -5.03
C TYR A 218 -14.96 -6.48 -4.47
N TYR A 219 -14.64 -5.21 -4.61
CA TYR A 219 -15.52 -4.08 -4.34
C TYR A 219 -16.14 -3.52 -5.62
N SER A 220 -15.31 -3.20 -6.61
CA SER A 220 -15.75 -2.44 -7.78
C SER A 220 -16.76 -3.22 -8.63
N GLN A 221 -16.58 -4.54 -8.80
CA GLN A 221 -17.52 -5.35 -9.58
C GLN A 221 -18.95 -5.34 -9.00
N PRO A 222 -19.21 -5.78 -7.76
CA PRO A 222 -20.57 -5.81 -7.21
C PRO A 222 -21.20 -4.41 -7.13
N CYS A 223 -20.41 -3.36 -6.89
CA CYS A 223 -20.94 -2.00 -6.84
C CYS A 223 -21.32 -1.43 -8.22
N ARG A 224 -20.59 -1.76 -9.29
CA ARG A 224 -20.93 -1.34 -10.66
C ARG A 224 -22.23 -1.96 -11.18
N GLU A 225 -22.60 -3.12 -10.64
CA GLU A 225 -23.80 -3.88 -11.01
C GLU A 225 -24.95 -3.71 -9.99
N SER A 226 -24.77 -2.84 -8.99
CA SER A 226 -25.69 -2.70 -7.87
C SER A 226 -27.00 -1.96 -8.22
N GLU A 227 -28.07 -2.35 -7.54
CA GLU A 227 -29.40 -1.73 -7.62
C GLU A 227 -29.94 -1.46 -6.19
N GLY A 228 -30.98 -0.64 -6.10
CA GLY A 228 -31.69 -0.37 -4.85
C GLY A 228 -30.81 0.21 -3.74
N GLU A 229 -30.97 -0.30 -2.52
CA GLU A 229 -30.24 0.17 -1.34
C GLU A 229 -28.71 -0.01 -1.49
N LEU A 230 -28.26 -1.12 -2.08
CA LEU A 230 -26.83 -1.35 -2.25
C LEU A 230 -26.18 -0.29 -3.14
N ARG A 231 -26.90 0.17 -4.18
CA ARG A 231 -26.45 1.24 -5.06
C ARG A 231 -26.20 2.54 -4.31
N GLU A 232 -27.09 2.90 -3.39
CA GLU A 232 -26.95 4.11 -2.59
C GLU A 232 -25.71 4.04 -1.69
N HIS A 233 -25.49 2.89 -1.04
CA HIS A 233 -24.31 2.67 -0.21
C HIS A 233 -23.00 2.68 -1.02
N CYS A 234 -22.97 2.02 -2.18
CA CYS A 234 -21.80 2.04 -3.06
C CYS A 234 -21.46 3.45 -3.57
N LEU A 235 -22.46 4.28 -3.87
CA LEU A 235 -22.22 5.68 -4.25
C LEU A 235 -21.67 6.50 -3.08
N ALA A 236 -22.18 6.29 -1.86
CA ALA A 236 -21.68 6.96 -0.67
C ALA A 236 -20.23 6.55 -0.33
N ILE A 237 -19.89 5.27 -0.44
CA ILE A 237 -18.50 4.81 -0.28
C ILE A 237 -17.60 5.39 -1.38
N ALA A 238 -18.08 5.49 -2.63
CA ALA A 238 -17.33 6.16 -3.69
C ALA A 238 -17.11 7.65 -3.40
N ASP A 239 -18.09 8.35 -2.80
CA ASP A 239 -17.92 9.74 -2.33
C ASP A 239 -16.82 9.81 -1.25
N GLN A 240 -16.81 8.89 -0.28
CA GLN A 240 -15.76 8.78 0.74
C GLN A 240 -14.38 8.53 0.11
N LEU A 241 -14.26 7.61 -0.84
CA LEU A 241 -13.01 7.32 -1.54
C LEU A 241 -12.52 8.52 -2.37
N LEU A 242 -13.42 9.35 -2.92
CA LEU A 242 -13.02 10.52 -3.68
C LEU A 242 -12.57 11.68 -2.77
N GLU A 243 -13.27 11.89 -1.66
CA GLU A 243 -13.04 13.01 -0.74
C GLU A 243 -11.88 12.74 0.23
N HIS A 244 -11.81 11.51 0.73
CA HIS A 244 -10.88 11.06 1.77
C HIS A 244 -9.91 9.98 1.29
N GLY A 245 -9.98 9.52 0.04
CA GLY A 245 -9.01 8.58 -0.50
C GLY A 245 -7.65 9.25 -0.73
N TRP A 246 -6.58 8.58 -0.28
CA TRP A 246 -5.23 9.15 -0.29
C TRP A 246 -4.38 8.62 -1.44
N THR A 247 -4.92 7.70 -2.23
CA THR A 247 -4.23 7.07 -3.36
C THR A 247 -4.92 7.37 -4.69
N GLY A 248 -4.15 7.30 -5.78
CA GLY A 248 -4.72 7.36 -7.12
C GLY A 248 -5.64 6.17 -7.44
N ILE A 249 -5.51 5.08 -6.69
CA ILE A 249 -6.39 3.92 -6.80
C ILE A 249 -7.78 4.26 -6.27
N ASP A 250 -7.91 4.87 -5.10
CA ASP A 250 -9.20 5.25 -4.50
C ASP A 250 -10.02 6.12 -5.46
N ILE A 251 -9.37 7.12 -6.04
CA ILE A 251 -9.95 8.04 -7.03
C ILE A 251 -10.43 7.26 -8.27
N ARG A 252 -9.66 6.27 -8.73
CA ARG A 252 -10.01 5.47 -9.90
C ARG A 252 -11.22 4.57 -9.64
N ILE A 253 -11.30 3.99 -8.44
CA ILE A 253 -12.44 3.17 -8.03
C ILE A 253 -13.71 4.00 -8.00
N ALA A 254 -13.67 5.17 -7.36
CA ALA A 254 -14.81 6.07 -7.28
C ALA A 254 -15.31 6.44 -8.68
N HIS A 255 -14.40 6.84 -9.57
CA HIS A 255 -14.71 7.12 -10.97
C HIS A 255 -15.40 5.93 -11.68
N ASP A 256 -14.84 4.72 -11.56
CA ASP A 256 -15.37 3.54 -12.25
C ASP A 256 -16.78 3.16 -11.75
N ILE A 257 -17.08 3.43 -10.47
CA ILE A 257 -18.43 3.26 -9.89
C ILE A 257 -19.39 4.31 -10.42
N TYR A 258 -19.02 5.60 -10.42
CA TYR A 258 -19.87 6.66 -10.94
C TYR A 258 -20.21 6.47 -12.41
N GLN A 259 -19.21 6.09 -13.21
CA GLN A 259 -19.39 5.81 -14.63
C GLN A 259 -20.38 4.66 -14.87
N ALA A 260 -20.27 3.58 -14.10
CA ALA A 260 -21.16 2.42 -14.25
C ALA A 260 -22.59 2.71 -13.78
N LEU A 261 -22.75 3.47 -12.70
CA LEU A 261 -24.05 3.78 -12.12
C LEU A 261 -24.74 4.97 -12.80
N GLY A 262 -24.03 5.72 -13.65
CA GLY A 262 -24.60 6.78 -14.48
C GLY A 262 -24.91 8.06 -13.71
N ASP A 263 -23.95 8.55 -12.94
CA ASP A 263 -24.01 9.86 -12.25
C ASP A 263 -23.00 10.85 -12.90
N PRO A 264 -23.42 11.64 -13.90
CA PRO A 264 -22.51 12.47 -14.69
C PRO A 264 -21.84 13.58 -13.89
N GLU A 265 -22.49 14.08 -12.83
CA GLU A 265 -21.90 15.14 -11.99
C GLU A 265 -20.77 14.57 -11.15
N ARG A 266 -21.02 13.43 -10.46
CA ARG A 266 -19.98 12.75 -9.69
C ARG A 266 -18.85 12.22 -10.58
N GLU A 267 -19.19 11.69 -11.75
CA GLU A 267 -18.21 11.25 -12.77
C GLU A 267 -17.30 12.41 -13.18
N ALA A 268 -17.85 13.59 -13.48
CA ALA A 268 -17.06 14.76 -13.85
C ALA A 268 -16.10 15.21 -12.73
N ARG A 269 -16.54 15.17 -11.46
CA ARG A 269 -15.66 15.46 -10.30
C ARG A 269 -14.51 14.46 -10.19
N ALA A 270 -14.82 13.17 -10.25
CA ALA A 270 -13.80 12.12 -10.18
C ALA A 270 -12.82 12.19 -11.36
N GLN A 271 -13.34 12.51 -12.55
CA GLN A 271 -12.55 12.72 -13.74
C GLN A 271 -11.58 13.90 -13.59
N ALA A 272 -12.02 15.04 -13.03
CA ALA A 272 -11.12 16.16 -12.75
C ALA A 272 -9.96 15.77 -11.82
N ARG A 273 -10.23 14.94 -10.79
CA ARG A 273 -9.18 14.41 -9.90
C ARG A 273 -8.23 13.45 -10.62
N ILE A 274 -8.74 12.59 -11.50
CA ILE A 274 -7.90 11.73 -12.36
C ILE A 274 -7.00 12.57 -13.26
N ASP A 275 -7.52 13.65 -13.85
CA ASP A 275 -6.76 14.54 -14.72
C ASP A 275 -5.66 15.27 -13.94
N GLN A 276 -5.96 15.72 -12.72
CA GLN A 276 -4.96 16.30 -11.82
C GLN A 276 -3.84 15.30 -11.47
N LEU A 277 -4.18 14.06 -11.12
CA LEU A 277 -3.17 13.02 -10.86
C LEU A 277 -2.35 12.71 -12.11
N ALA A 278 -2.99 12.56 -13.26
CA ALA A 278 -2.32 12.28 -14.52
C ALA A 278 -1.37 13.43 -14.91
N TRP A 279 -1.73 14.67 -14.58
CA TRP A 279 -0.88 15.84 -14.73
C TRP A 279 0.37 15.77 -13.84
N GLN A 280 0.19 15.53 -12.54
CA GLN A 280 1.30 15.39 -11.60
C GLN A 280 2.24 14.24 -11.98
N GLN A 281 1.68 13.11 -12.42
CA GLN A 281 2.44 11.94 -12.88
C GLN A 281 3.27 12.19 -14.14
N GLN A 282 2.97 13.22 -14.96
CA GLN A 282 3.79 13.54 -16.13
C GLN A 282 5.22 13.94 -15.74
N PHE A 283 5.36 14.53 -14.56
CA PHE A 283 6.65 15.01 -14.06
C PHE A 283 7.37 13.96 -13.22
N LEU A 284 6.75 12.81 -12.93
CA LEU A 284 7.27 11.84 -11.96
C LEU A 284 8.72 11.42 -12.24
N GLY A 285 9.02 10.98 -13.46
CA GLY A 285 10.39 10.56 -13.81
C GLY A 285 11.41 11.71 -13.74
N GLU A 286 10.99 12.95 -14.01
CA GLU A 286 11.86 14.12 -13.84
C GLU A 286 12.04 14.48 -12.37
N MET A 287 10.98 14.37 -11.56
CA MET A 287 11.03 14.61 -10.12
C MET A 287 11.96 13.60 -9.45
N GLU A 288 11.79 12.31 -9.72
CA GLU A 288 12.63 11.23 -9.22
C GLU A 288 14.12 11.46 -9.51
N ALA A 289 14.44 11.91 -10.73
CA ALA A 289 15.81 12.15 -11.16
C ALA A 289 16.43 13.44 -10.57
N ARG A 290 15.61 14.39 -10.11
CA ARG A 290 16.05 15.71 -9.64
C ARG A 290 16.03 15.86 -8.12
N MET A 291 15.23 15.07 -7.42
CA MET A 291 15.14 15.13 -5.97
C MET A 291 16.45 14.71 -5.32
N ASP A 292 16.96 15.55 -4.43
CA ASP A 292 18.01 15.17 -3.50
C ASP A 292 17.44 14.38 -2.31
N ARG A 293 18.33 13.91 -1.43
CA ARG A 293 17.96 13.10 -0.27
C ARG A 293 17.01 13.82 0.69
N HIS A 294 17.16 15.13 0.87
CA HIS A 294 16.29 15.89 1.76
C HIS A 294 14.89 16.04 1.15
N GLN A 295 14.80 16.26 -0.15
CA GLN A 295 13.53 16.32 -0.87
C GLN A 295 12.80 14.96 -0.86
N TRP A 296 13.55 13.85 -1.00
CA TRP A 296 12.98 12.52 -0.82
C TRP A 296 12.47 12.26 0.60
N GLN A 297 13.18 12.74 1.63
CA GLN A 297 12.69 12.64 3.00
C GLN A 297 11.37 13.39 3.18
N ALA A 298 11.29 14.65 2.70
CA ALA A 298 10.06 15.44 2.75
C ALA A 298 8.90 14.76 1.99
N TYR A 299 9.19 14.15 0.84
CA TYR A 299 8.22 13.33 0.10
C TYR A 299 7.67 12.18 0.95
N PHE A 300 8.53 11.43 1.64
CA PHE A 300 8.10 10.33 2.49
C PHE A 300 7.35 10.80 3.74
N ASP A 301 7.76 11.91 4.36
CA ASP A 301 7.04 12.49 5.48
C ASP A 301 5.63 12.93 5.05
N ALA A 302 5.50 13.58 3.90
CA ALA A 302 4.20 13.94 3.31
C ALA A 302 3.35 12.70 2.95
N TYR A 303 3.98 11.60 2.52
CA TYR A 303 3.27 10.34 2.28
C TYR A 303 2.71 9.74 3.57
N ALA A 304 3.44 9.80 4.68
CA ALA A 304 2.97 9.30 5.97
C ALA A 304 1.77 10.09 6.52
N GLU A 305 1.70 11.39 6.21
CA GLU A 305 0.64 12.27 6.74
C GLU A 305 -0.60 12.36 5.84
N GLY A 306 -0.44 12.29 4.50
CA GLY A 306 -1.52 12.52 3.55
C GLY A 306 -1.51 11.61 2.31
N GLY A 307 -0.70 10.55 2.34
CA GLY A 307 -0.58 9.54 1.30
C GLY A 307 0.01 10.04 -0.02
N GLU A 308 -0.27 9.29 -1.09
CA GLU A 308 0.36 9.46 -2.41
C GLU A 308 0.12 10.86 -2.99
N THR A 309 -1.08 11.41 -2.83
CA THR A 309 -1.42 12.72 -3.41
C THR A 309 -0.71 13.88 -2.73
N ALA A 310 -0.54 13.82 -1.40
CA ALA A 310 0.21 14.82 -0.63
C ALA A 310 1.71 14.74 -0.95
N ALA A 311 2.26 13.53 -1.04
CA ALA A 311 3.65 13.32 -1.41
C ALA A 311 3.98 13.88 -2.80
N PHE A 312 3.10 13.66 -3.80
CA PHE A 312 3.28 14.25 -5.13
C PHE A 312 3.19 15.78 -5.12
N ALA A 313 2.29 16.36 -4.32
CA ALA A 313 2.20 17.80 -4.18
C ALA A 313 3.50 18.38 -3.58
N GLU A 314 4.01 17.79 -2.50
CA GLU A 314 5.28 18.19 -1.85
C GLU A 314 6.46 18.16 -2.83
N ALA A 315 6.63 17.07 -3.59
CA ALA A 315 7.70 16.96 -4.57
C ALA A 315 7.55 17.97 -5.73
N ALA A 316 6.33 18.16 -6.22
CA ALA A 316 6.05 19.09 -7.31
C ALA A 316 6.33 20.55 -6.87
N GLU A 317 5.84 20.95 -5.70
CA GLU A 317 6.10 22.29 -5.14
C GLU A 317 7.59 22.51 -4.90
N GLY A 318 8.27 21.55 -4.26
CA GLY A 318 9.70 21.61 -3.96
C GLY A 318 10.59 21.76 -5.20
N LEU A 319 10.10 21.33 -6.38
CA LEU A 319 10.82 21.42 -7.66
C LEU A 319 10.27 22.51 -8.60
N GLY A 320 9.24 23.23 -8.19
CA GLY A 320 8.62 24.32 -8.96
C GLY A 320 7.73 23.85 -10.11
N TYR A 321 7.18 22.63 -10.03
CA TYR A 321 6.20 22.13 -10.98
C TYR A 321 4.78 22.61 -10.63
N PRO A 322 3.94 22.89 -11.63
CA PRO A 322 2.54 23.27 -11.40
C PRO A 322 1.72 22.07 -10.89
N LEU A 323 0.92 22.29 -9.84
CA LEU A 323 0.06 21.25 -9.26
C LEU A 323 -1.20 20.95 -10.08
N GLU A 324 -1.66 21.92 -10.86
CA GLU A 324 -2.89 21.80 -11.66
C GLU A 324 -2.59 21.81 -13.16
N PRO A 325 -3.34 21.01 -13.96
CA PRO A 325 -3.23 21.06 -15.40
C PRO A 325 -3.69 22.42 -15.95
N PRO A 326 -3.07 22.94 -17.02
CA PRO A 326 -3.53 24.17 -17.65
C PRO A 326 -4.92 23.99 -18.30
N PRO A 327 -5.71 25.07 -18.46
CA PRO A 327 -7.03 24.98 -19.08
C PRO A 327 -6.98 24.34 -20.48
N GLY A 328 -7.86 23.36 -20.72
CA GLY A 328 -7.94 22.63 -21.99
C GLY A 328 -6.87 21.54 -22.17
N TRP A 329 -6.05 21.28 -21.16
CA TRP A 329 -5.19 20.09 -21.14
C TRP A 329 -6.01 18.81 -21.13
N SER A 330 -5.45 17.74 -21.70
CA SER A 330 -6.03 16.40 -21.64
C SER A 330 -4.92 15.36 -21.51
N PRO A 331 -5.13 14.28 -20.73
CA PRO A 331 -4.14 13.23 -20.59
C PRO A 331 -3.72 12.62 -21.94
N PRO A 332 -2.43 12.31 -22.15
CA PRO A 332 -1.98 11.58 -23.33
C PRO A 332 -2.73 10.25 -23.48
N GLY A 333 -3.20 9.93 -24.68
CA GLY A 333 -3.90 8.67 -24.98
C GLY A 333 -5.42 8.72 -24.85
N ARG A 334 -6.02 9.85 -24.48
CA ARG A 334 -7.47 10.10 -24.62
C ARG A 334 -7.76 10.85 -25.92
N ARG A 335 -7.89 10.12 -27.03
CA ARG A 335 -8.49 10.62 -28.29
C ARG A 335 -9.32 9.52 -28.92
#